data_AF-A0A1L0CVM9-F1
#
_entry.id   AF-A0A1L0CVM9-F1
#
_cell.length_a   1.000
_cell.length_b   1.000
_cell.length_c   1.000
_cell.angle_alpha   90.00
_cell.angle_beta   90.00
_cell.angle_gamma   90.00
#
_symmetry.space_group_name_H-M   'P 1'
#
loop_
_entity.id
_entity.type
_entity.pdbx_description
1 polymer ?
#
loop_
_entity_poly.entity_id
_entity_poly.type
_entity_poly.pdbx_seq_one_letter_code
_entity_poly.pdbx_strand_id
1 'polypeptide(L)'
;MSINSSDQDIFFSDDENKNENINQFHTINEHNAHYKQGYVDGVSTFNNELIQQHCNKTYKLGNELGLKVGKLVGKIQFVLRHDEINMKKFLDKLNANIILQEKNFDDQYTQFINNEYIDNIEKEFFEFINETDKKIL
;
A
#
# COMPACT_ATOMS: atom_id res chain seq x y z
N MET A 1 7.36 -45.46 -20.83
CA MET A 1 7.50 -44.54 -19.67
C MET A 1 6.77 -43.27 -20.04
N SER A 2 5.60 -43.05 -19.44
CA SER A 2 4.82 -41.84 -19.67
C SER A 2 4.46 -41.20 -18.34
N ILE A 3 4.86 -39.92 -18.27
CA ILE A 3 4.15 -38.77 -17.71
C ILE A 3 4.00 -38.72 -16.19
N ASN A 4 4.71 -37.76 -15.58
CA ASN A 4 4.23 -37.01 -14.42
C ASN A 4 4.22 -35.52 -14.79
N SER A 5 3.03 -35.00 -15.07
CA SER A 5 2.70 -33.57 -14.98
C SER A 5 1.39 -33.52 -14.21
N SER A 6 1.48 -33.31 -12.90
CA SER A 6 0.33 -33.28 -12.00
C SER A 6 -0.24 -31.87 -11.93
N ASP A 7 -1.08 -31.53 -12.91
CA ASP A 7 -2.08 -30.47 -12.77
C ASP A 7 -3.43 -31.16 -12.61
N GLN A 8 -3.88 -31.33 -11.37
CA GLN A 8 -5.26 -31.70 -11.06
C GLN A 8 -5.72 -30.91 -9.83
N ASP A 9 -6.10 -29.67 -10.09
CA ASP A 9 -7.12 -28.97 -9.31
C ASP A 9 -8.46 -29.68 -9.54
N ILE A 10 -8.86 -30.52 -8.59
CA ILE A 10 -10.20 -31.12 -8.56
C ILE A 10 -10.88 -30.65 -7.27
N PHE A 11 -11.55 -29.49 -7.37
CA PHE A 11 -12.46 -28.98 -6.34
C PHE A 11 -13.85 -29.59 -6.53
N PHE A 12 -13.98 -30.89 -6.29
CA PHE A 12 -15.28 -31.57 -6.11
C PHE A 12 -15.05 -32.79 -5.23
N SER A 13 -15.22 -32.64 -3.92
CA SER A 13 -15.44 -33.77 -3.03
C SER A 13 -16.94 -33.96 -2.89
N ASP A 14 -17.57 -34.50 -3.95
CA ASP A 14 -18.88 -35.11 -3.84
C ASP A 14 -18.68 -36.50 -3.23
N ASP A 15 -19.04 -36.62 -1.95
CA ASP A 15 -18.99 -37.87 -1.20
C ASP A 15 -20.25 -38.68 -1.55
N GLU A 16 -20.22 -39.40 -2.67
CA GLU A 16 -21.28 -40.35 -3.02
C GLU A 16 -21.11 -41.67 -2.24
N ASN A 17 -22.03 -41.94 -1.30
CA ASN A 17 -22.76 -43.21 -1.29
C ASN A 17 -23.86 -43.27 -0.22
N LYS A 18 -25.12 -43.21 -0.65
CA LYS A 18 -26.13 -44.23 -0.33
C LYS A 18 -27.37 -44.09 -1.23
N ASN A 19 -27.58 -45.14 -2.01
CA ASN A 19 -28.78 -45.40 -2.81
C ASN A 19 -30.08 -45.25 -2.01
N GLU A 20 -31.01 -44.39 -2.46
CA GLU A 20 -32.45 -44.69 -2.51
C GLU A 20 -33.10 -43.97 -3.71
N ASN A 21 -33.85 -44.73 -4.51
CA ASN A 21 -34.66 -44.23 -5.62
C ASN A 21 -35.82 -43.38 -5.09
N ILE A 22 -35.89 -42.09 -5.43
CA ILE A 22 -37.14 -41.33 -5.40
C ILE A 22 -37.25 -40.52 -6.70
N ASN A 23 -38.25 -40.88 -7.48
CA ASN A 23 -38.69 -40.20 -8.69
C ASN A 23 -39.16 -38.75 -8.42
N GLN A 24 -39.09 -37.95 -9.50
CA GLN A 24 -39.91 -36.77 -9.82
C GLN A 24 -39.46 -35.38 -9.36
N PHE A 25 -39.01 -34.61 -10.37
CA PHE A 25 -39.39 -33.23 -10.70
C PHE A 25 -39.43 -32.21 -9.56
N HIS A 26 -38.31 -31.56 -9.25
CA HIS A 26 -38.24 -30.09 -9.11
C HIS A 26 -36.78 -29.62 -8.93
N THR A 27 -36.52 -28.37 -9.34
CA THR A 27 -35.39 -27.51 -8.92
C THR A 27 -33.95 -27.93 -9.24
N ILE A 28 -33.56 -27.97 -10.52
CA ILE A 28 -32.12 -27.88 -10.90
C ILE A 28 -31.71 -26.46 -11.35
N ASN A 29 -32.67 -25.56 -11.62
CA ASN A 29 -32.38 -24.24 -12.20
C ASN A 29 -32.54 -23.02 -11.30
N GLU A 30 -32.72 -23.16 -9.99
CA GLU A 30 -32.82 -21.99 -9.08
C GLU A 30 -31.52 -21.70 -8.31
N HIS A 31 -30.67 -22.69 -8.05
CA HIS A 31 -29.42 -22.48 -7.30
C HIS A 31 -28.31 -21.76 -8.10
N ASN A 32 -28.32 -21.89 -9.43
CA ASN A 32 -27.34 -21.23 -10.30
C ASN A 32 -27.69 -19.77 -10.65
N ALA A 33 -28.92 -19.34 -10.39
CA ALA A 33 -29.36 -17.97 -10.66
C ALA A 33 -28.82 -17.00 -9.60
N HIS A 34 -28.84 -17.39 -8.32
CA HIS A 34 -28.42 -16.51 -7.22
C HIS A 34 -26.90 -16.41 -7.05
N TYR A 35 -26.13 -17.43 -7.45
CA TYR A 35 -24.66 -17.41 -7.33
C TYR A 35 -24.00 -16.43 -8.32
N LYS A 36 -24.62 -16.21 -9.48
CA LYS A 36 -24.13 -15.26 -10.49
C LYS A 36 -24.68 -13.85 -10.30
N GLN A 37 -25.90 -13.69 -9.81
CA GLN A 37 -26.52 -12.36 -9.71
C GLN A 37 -25.75 -11.44 -8.75
N GLY A 38 -25.38 -11.90 -7.56
CA GLY A 38 -24.68 -11.07 -6.56
C GLY A 38 -23.20 -10.78 -6.89
N TYR A 39 -22.50 -11.72 -7.53
CA TYR A 39 -21.09 -11.51 -7.93
C TYR A 39 -21.00 -10.65 -9.21
N VAL A 40 -21.90 -10.88 -10.17
CA VAL A 40 -21.99 -10.05 -11.39
C VAL A 40 -22.56 -8.66 -11.07
N ASP A 41 -23.50 -8.52 -10.13
CA ASP A 41 -23.94 -7.21 -9.62
C ASP A 41 -22.82 -6.52 -8.85
N GLY A 42 -22.08 -7.23 -7.99
CA GLY A 42 -20.92 -6.67 -7.31
C GLY A 42 -19.88 -6.12 -8.28
N VAL A 43 -19.53 -6.89 -9.32
CA VAL A 43 -18.55 -6.45 -10.33
C VAL A 43 -19.12 -5.37 -11.27
N SER A 44 -20.43 -5.34 -11.53
CA SER A 44 -21.06 -4.35 -12.42
C SER A 44 -21.43 -3.03 -11.74
N THR A 45 -21.70 -3.04 -10.43
CA THR A 45 -22.01 -1.85 -9.64
C THR A 45 -20.78 -1.18 -9.04
N PHE A 46 -19.63 -1.84 -9.06
CA PHE A 46 -18.38 -1.24 -8.60
C PHE A 46 -17.90 -0.17 -9.59
N ASN A 47 -17.83 1.07 -9.10
CA ASN A 47 -17.35 2.20 -9.89
C ASN A 47 -15.83 2.13 -10.06
N ASN A 48 -15.38 1.35 -11.04
CA ASN A 48 -13.95 1.17 -11.37
C ASN A 48 -13.25 2.51 -11.62
N GLU A 49 -13.93 3.51 -12.17
CA GLU A 49 -13.34 4.84 -12.34
C GLU A 49 -13.05 5.50 -10.99
N LEU A 50 -13.95 5.38 -10.01
CA LEU A 50 -13.74 5.91 -8.67
C LEU A 50 -12.54 5.25 -7.97
N ILE A 51 -12.40 3.93 -8.09
CA ILE A 51 -11.23 3.18 -7.58
C ILE A 51 -9.96 3.67 -8.26
N GLN A 52 -9.96 3.73 -9.59
CA GLN A 52 -8.78 4.15 -10.35
C GLN A 52 -8.38 5.59 -10.00
N GLN A 53 -9.35 6.49 -9.81
CA GLN A 53 -9.11 7.86 -9.37
C GLN A 53 -8.50 7.92 -7.97
N HIS A 54 -9.01 7.12 -7.02
CA HIS A 54 -8.45 7.05 -5.68
C HIS A 54 -7.03 6.49 -5.70
N CYS A 55 -6.79 5.38 -6.39
CA CYS A 55 -5.45 4.82 -6.57
C CYS A 55 -4.48 5.83 -7.18
N ASN A 56 -4.88 6.51 -8.26
CA ASN A 56 -4.04 7.52 -8.91
C ASN A 56 -3.71 8.68 -7.97
N LYS A 57 -4.68 9.14 -7.18
CA LYS A 57 -4.52 10.26 -6.24
C LYS A 57 -3.59 9.89 -5.08
N THR A 58 -3.83 8.76 -4.43
CA THR A 58 -3.03 8.30 -3.29
C THR A 58 -1.61 7.93 -3.73
N TYR A 59 -1.46 7.32 -4.92
CA TYR A 59 -0.15 7.07 -5.52
C TYR A 59 0.64 8.36 -5.75
N LYS A 60 0.00 9.39 -6.32
CA LYS A 60 0.63 10.69 -6.55
C LYS A 60 1.12 11.32 -5.24
N LEU A 61 0.27 11.31 -4.21
CA LEU A 61 0.62 11.83 -2.88
C LEU A 61 1.83 11.09 -2.28
N GLY A 62 1.82 9.75 -2.31
CA GLY A 62 2.94 8.94 -1.84
C GLY A 62 4.24 9.23 -2.60
N ASN A 63 4.16 9.43 -3.91
CA ASN A 63 5.32 9.74 -4.75
C ASN A 63 5.90 11.13 -4.45
N GLU A 64 5.05 12.14 -4.25
CA GLU A 64 5.49 13.49 -3.85
C GLU A 64 6.19 13.48 -2.47
N LEU A 65 5.62 12.77 -1.50
CA LEU A 65 6.23 12.60 -0.17
C LEU A 65 7.54 11.82 -0.24
N GLY A 66 7.56 10.70 -0.95
CA GLY A 66 8.74 9.86 -1.13
C GLY A 66 9.89 10.64 -1.78
N LEU A 67 9.59 11.45 -2.81
CA LEU A 67 10.58 12.32 -3.44
C LEU A 67 11.12 13.39 -2.48
N LYS A 68 10.25 14.03 -1.68
CA LYS A 68 10.64 15.06 -0.70
C LYS A 68 11.56 14.47 0.37
N VAL A 69 11.14 13.36 1.00
CA VAL A 69 11.93 12.66 2.02
C VAL A 69 13.25 12.16 1.42
N GLY A 70 13.21 11.52 0.25
CA GLY A 70 14.42 10.98 -0.40
C GLY A 70 15.46 12.06 -0.72
N LYS A 71 15.02 13.23 -1.21
CA LYS A 71 15.92 14.38 -1.42
C LYS A 71 16.58 14.84 -0.12
N LEU A 72 15.83 14.91 0.97
CA LEU A 72 16.34 15.35 2.26
C LEU A 72 17.33 14.31 2.86
N VAL A 73 17.01 13.01 2.78
CA VAL A 73 17.95 11.92 3.14
C VAL A 73 19.26 12.06 2.38
N GLY A 74 19.19 12.22 1.05
CA GLY A 74 20.38 12.35 0.21
C GLY A 74 21.25 13.56 0.58
N LYS A 75 20.62 14.71 0.87
CA LYS A 75 21.33 15.91 1.36
C LYS A 75 22.02 15.65 2.70
N ILE A 76 21.31 15.08 3.67
CA ILE A 76 21.84 14.75 5.00
C ILE A 76 23.07 13.85 4.87
N GLN A 77 22.95 12.76 4.12
CA GLN A 77 24.04 11.80 3.90
C GLN A 77 25.26 12.45 3.21
N PHE A 78 25.02 13.33 2.24
CA PHE A 78 26.11 13.97 1.51
C PHE A 78 26.87 15.02 2.35
N VAL A 79 26.13 15.88 3.05
CA VAL A 79 26.70 16.98 3.83
C VAL A 79 27.36 16.46 5.12
N LEU A 80 26.70 15.54 5.82
CA LEU A 80 27.17 14.99 7.10
C LEU A 80 27.97 13.69 6.93
N ARG A 81 28.49 13.41 5.73
CA ARG A 81 29.26 12.18 5.44
C ARG A 81 30.44 11.91 6.39
N HIS A 82 30.98 12.97 6.98
CA HIS A 82 32.12 12.94 7.90
C HIS A 82 31.71 13.11 9.37
N ASP A 83 30.41 13.28 9.64
CA ASP A 83 29.83 13.49 10.97
C ASP A 83 28.70 12.47 11.20
N GLU A 84 29.11 11.25 11.54
CA GLU A 84 28.19 10.11 11.71
C GLU A 84 27.15 10.35 12.81
N ILE A 85 27.50 11.10 13.86
CA ILE A 85 26.63 11.35 15.01
C ILE A 85 25.45 12.23 14.57
N ASN A 86 25.73 13.36 13.94
CA ASN A 86 24.69 14.27 13.48
C ASN A 86 23.93 13.68 12.29
N MET A 87 24.61 12.95 11.41
CA MET A 87 23.95 12.22 10.32
C MET A 87 22.89 11.26 10.88
N LYS A 88 23.26 10.40 11.84
CA LYS A 88 22.32 9.45 12.44
C LYS A 88 21.17 10.16 13.14
N LYS A 89 21.43 11.23 13.89
CA LYS A 89 20.39 12.04 14.54
C LYS A 89 19.33 12.55 13.56
N PHE A 90 19.73 13.10 12.42
CA PHE A 90 18.79 13.63 11.42
C PHE A 90 18.10 12.51 10.63
N LEU A 91 18.78 11.40 10.33
CA LEU A 91 18.16 10.25 9.66
C LEU A 91 17.14 9.53 10.56
N ASP A 92 17.42 9.40 11.86
CA ASP A 92 16.49 8.81 12.83
C ASP A 92 15.24 9.70 13.02
N LYS A 93 15.41 11.03 12.99
CA LYS A 93 14.28 11.97 12.94
C LYS A 93 13.47 11.84 11.65
N LEU A 94 14.14 11.64 10.52
CA LEU A 94 13.51 11.52 9.21
C LEU A 94 13.09 10.08 8.85
N ASN A 95 12.86 9.23 9.86
CA ASN A 95 12.56 7.82 9.65
C ASN A 95 11.31 7.63 8.78
N ALA A 96 11.53 7.21 7.53
CA ALA A 96 10.48 7.03 6.54
C ALA A 96 9.39 6.05 6.99
N ASN A 97 9.75 5.05 7.80
CA ASN A 97 8.80 4.08 8.34
C ASN A 97 7.86 4.69 9.40
N ILE A 98 8.23 5.83 9.99
CA ILE A 98 7.38 6.58 10.91
C ILE A 98 6.54 7.59 10.12
N ILE A 99 7.15 8.26 9.13
CA ILE A 99 6.51 9.30 8.32
C ILE A 99 5.41 8.71 7.43
N LEU A 100 5.64 7.55 6.82
CA LEU A 100 4.70 6.93 5.86
C LEU A 100 3.62 6.05 6.52
N GLN A 101 3.45 6.13 7.85
CA GLN A 101 2.39 5.37 8.54
C GLN A 101 1.01 5.94 8.23
N GLU A 102 0.02 5.07 8.08
CA GLU A 102 -1.39 5.41 7.81
C GLU A 102 -1.94 6.49 8.77
N LYS A 103 -1.51 6.45 10.04
CA LYS A 103 -1.89 7.42 11.08
C LYS A 103 -1.55 8.89 10.76
N ASN A 104 -0.63 9.13 9.81
CA ASN A 104 -0.21 10.47 9.42
C ASN A 104 -0.96 10.98 8.17
N PHE A 105 -1.91 10.21 7.66
CA PHE A 105 -2.80 10.58 6.57
C PHE A 105 -4.21 10.82 7.10
N ASP A 106 -4.97 11.64 6.39
CA ASP A 106 -6.41 11.80 6.62
C ASP A 106 -7.15 10.49 6.35
N ASP A 107 -8.37 10.36 6.88
CA ASP A 107 -9.21 9.16 6.72
C ASP A 107 -9.47 8.79 5.25
N GLN A 108 -9.27 9.74 4.34
CA GLN A 108 -9.47 9.60 2.90
C GLN A 108 -8.15 9.42 2.13
N TYR A 109 -7.00 9.40 2.80
CA TYR A 109 -5.65 9.31 2.20
C TYR A 109 -5.38 10.34 1.09
N THR A 110 -6.00 11.50 1.19
CA THR A 110 -5.87 12.61 0.25
C THR A 110 -4.84 13.64 0.68
N GLN A 111 -4.51 13.70 1.96
CA GLN A 111 -3.60 14.69 2.53
C GLN A 111 -2.72 14.07 3.61
N PHE A 112 -1.46 14.49 3.62
CA PHE A 112 -0.55 14.20 4.70
C PHE A 112 -0.76 15.23 5.81
N ILE A 113 -1.26 14.78 6.96
CA ILE A 113 -1.63 15.64 8.08
C ILE A 113 -0.39 16.35 8.63
N ASN A 114 0.76 15.68 8.59
CA ASN A 114 1.97 16.12 9.29
C ASN A 114 3.01 16.76 8.36
N ASN A 115 2.59 17.47 7.31
CA ASN A 115 3.52 18.03 6.33
C ASN A 115 4.51 19.02 6.98
N GLU A 116 4.06 19.75 8.01
CA GLU A 116 4.89 20.62 8.82
C GLU A 116 6.04 19.89 9.53
N TYR A 117 5.88 18.60 9.87
CA TYR A 117 6.93 17.82 10.53
C TYR A 117 8.17 17.70 9.64
N ILE A 118 7.98 17.39 8.35
CA ILE A 118 9.08 17.27 7.39
C ILE A 118 9.72 18.65 7.16
N ASP A 119 8.90 19.70 7.04
CA ASP A 119 9.40 21.06 6.84
C ASP A 119 10.20 21.57 8.04
N ASN A 120 9.80 21.22 9.26
CA ASN A 120 10.50 21.59 10.48
C ASN A 120 11.86 20.88 10.57
N ILE A 121 11.94 19.60 10.20
CA ILE A 121 13.23 18.88 10.14
C ILE A 121 14.14 19.49 9.07
N GLU A 122 13.59 19.83 7.90
CA GLU A 122 14.36 20.48 6.84
C GLU A 122 14.92 21.83 7.31
N LYS A 123 14.13 22.65 8.00
CA LYS A 123 14.59 23.91 8.60
C LYS A 123 15.69 23.69 9.64
N GLU A 124 15.49 22.78 10.60
CA GLU A 124 16.48 22.48 11.65
C GLU A 124 17.81 22.02 11.01
N PHE A 125 17.75 21.21 9.96
CA PHE A 125 18.93 20.76 9.23
C PHE A 125 19.66 21.94 8.55
N PHE A 126 18.94 22.85 7.91
CA PHE A 126 19.56 24.02 7.27
C PHE A 126 20.14 25.01 8.28
N GLU A 127 19.48 25.23 9.41
CA GLU A 127 20.02 26.04 10.50
C GLU A 127 21.32 25.45 11.05
N PHE A 128 21.35 24.13 11.27
CA PHE A 128 22.54 23.42 11.68
C PHE A 128 23.71 23.57 10.69
N ILE A 129 23.44 23.44 9.39
CA ILE A 129 24.47 23.65 8.34
C ILE A 129 24.99 25.09 8.40
N ASN A 130 24.10 26.08 8.42
CA ASN A 130 24.48 27.50 8.42
C ASN A 130 25.31 27.89 9.65
N GLU A 131 25.02 27.30 10.82
CA GLU A 131 25.82 27.50 12.03
C GLU A 131 27.20 26.83 11.93
N THR A 132 27.27 25.66 11.29
CA THR A 132 28.52 24.92 11.12
C THR A 132 29.45 25.63 10.14
N ASP A 133 28.92 26.15 9.04
CA ASP A 133 29.69 26.93 8.06
C ASP A 133 30.22 28.24 8.65
N LYS A 134 29.46 28.89 9.55
CA LYS A 134 29.91 30.10 10.25
C LYS A 134 31.04 29.86 11.25
N LYS A 135 31.25 28.63 11.73
CA LYS A 135 32.34 28.30 12.67
C LYS A 135 33.68 28.04 11.98
N ILE A 136 33.70 27.95 10.65
CA ILE A 136 34.89 27.62 9.85
C ILE A 136 35.57 28.89 9.28
N LEU A 137 34.95 30.07 9.45
CA LEU A 137 35.53 31.40 9.16
C LEU A 137 36.08 32.06 10.43
#